data_AF-A0A1W1UZQ0-F1
#
_entry.id   AF-A0A1W1UZQ0-F1
#
_cell.length_a   1.000
_cell.length_b   1.000
_cell.length_c   1.000
_cell.angle_alpha   90.00
_cell.angle_beta   90.00
_cell.angle_gamma   90.00
#
_symmetry.space_group_name_H-M   'P 1'
#
loop_
_entity.id
_entity.type
_entity.pdbx_description
1 polymer ?
#
loop_
_entity_poly.entity_id
_entity_poly.type
_entity_poly.pdbx_seq_one_letter_code
_entity_poly.pdbx_strand_id
1 'polypeptide(L)'
;MLCVVFRLPIIFTAYLLSSYAFSATTALPDSVLLLADCPVSAVVSGKIQTVAEIKSGQTLQLLPEKQQPFTLQFGNASGFLAADCHLQTQQVQQVRSVNAAASQMQGYLITTQTTPIYRSADQTSAVLAELVPNLRYPWLAKHDAWYQVRFGDQFGYIAVQQVKADQGIPVLTYHHVLKNEENTHFRHTSTTTSVNAFDQQMALLKKWGYQAISLYEVENYLDGKENFNAKLLAVTFDDGLESVHRYAYPILQKYGLRATIFVITARIKHHLAAWDPNQLQFITRAQYQEMQPTMDLQSHTHFLHRKLKKQPIILRRSLHNMLVDFKRSIQVLRQLNPKVRYLAYPYGSYTALAKKAAQEAGFHLAFSTAIGKVNFGDDRYQLKRIYLLKEDSEQQILEKLQPQFAVVSP
;
A
#
# COMPACT_ATOMS: atom_id res chain seq x y z
N MET A 1 -71.28 -57.47 -5.20
CA MET A 1 -70.02 -58.23 -5.35
C MET A 1 -68.94 -57.48 -4.57
N LEU A 2 -68.79 -57.82 -3.29
CA LEU A 2 -67.55 -58.34 -2.67
C LEU A 2 -66.25 -57.65 -3.11
N CYS A 3 -65.63 -56.93 -2.16
CA CYS A 3 -64.23 -57.19 -1.81
C CYS A 3 -63.96 -56.75 -0.36
N VAL A 4 -63.54 -57.72 0.44
CA VAL A 4 -63.18 -57.62 1.87
C VAL A 4 -61.69 -57.28 1.95
N VAL A 5 -61.31 -56.33 2.82
CA VAL A 5 -59.91 -56.18 3.27
C VAL A 5 -59.88 -56.08 4.79
N PHE A 6 -59.11 -57.00 5.38
CA PHE A 6 -58.92 -57.24 6.80
C PHE A 6 -58.17 -56.10 7.52
N ARG A 7 -58.58 -55.80 8.75
CA ARG A 7 -57.78 -55.10 9.77
C ARG A 7 -57.09 -56.13 10.66
N LEU A 8 -55.80 -55.94 10.95
CA LEU A 8 -55.11 -56.55 12.08
C LEU A 8 -54.13 -55.55 12.72
N PRO A 9 -53.86 -55.65 14.04
CA PRO A 9 -53.44 -54.53 14.87
C PRO A 9 -51.92 -54.40 15.01
N ILE A 10 -51.52 -53.17 15.35
CA ILE A 10 -50.17 -52.70 15.61
C ILE A 10 -49.67 -53.25 16.96
N ILE A 11 -48.53 -53.94 16.97
CA ILE A 11 -47.80 -54.31 18.19
C ILE A 11 -46.47 -53.54 18.23
N PHE A 12 -46.27 -52.84 19.34
CA PHE A 12 -45.08 -52.07 19.71
C PHE A 12 -43.86 -52.98 19.89
N THR A 13 -42.75 -52.68 19.23
CA THR A 13 -41.40 -53.17 19.58
C THR A 13 -40.49 -51.97 19.82
N ALA A 14 -40.10 -51.78 21.08
CA ALA A 14 -39.13 -50.78 21.50
C ALA A 14 -37.72 -51.19 21.04
N TYR A 15 -37.11 -50.40 20.16
CA TYR A 15 -35.68 -50.49 19.88
C TYR A 15 -34.96 -49.47 20.78
N LEU A 16 -34.16 -49.99 21.70
CA LEU A 16 -33.12 -49.26 22.41
C LEU A 16 -32.12 -48.72 21.39
N LEU A 17 -32.19 -47.42 21.10
CA LEU A 17 -31.15 -46.71 20.38
C LEU A 17 -29.94 -46.55 21.31
N SER A 18 -28.88 -47.29 20.99
CA SER A 18 -27.55 -47.10 21.53
C SER A 18 -27.10 -45.66 21.33
N SER A 19 -26.82 -44.96 22.42
CA SER A 19 -26.16 -43.66 22.44
C SER A 19 -24.79 -43.78 21.77
N TYR A 20 -24.67 -43.32 20.52
CA TYR A 20 -23.38 -43.09 19.91
C TYR A 20 -22.68 -41.94 20.63
N ALA A 21 -21.43 -42.22 21.00
CA ALA A 21 -20.54 -41.34 21.74
C ALA A 21 -20.44 -39.96 21.09
N PHE A 22 -20.48 -38.93 21.94
CA PHE A 22 -19.97 -37.60 21.62
C PHE A 22 -18.54 -37.75 21.09
N SER A 23 -18.31 -37.45 19.81
CA SER A 23 -16.97 -37.09 19.36
C SER A 23 -16.59 -35.83 20.12
N ALA A 24 -15.60 -35.93 21.01
CA ALA A 24 -14.98 -34.77 21.61
C ALA A 24 -14.46 -33.90 20.47
N THR A 25 -15.11 -32.76 20.23
CA THR A 25 -14.51 -31.66 19.47
C THR A 25 -13.29 -31.24 20.27
N THR A 26 -12.11 -31.72 19.87
CA THR A 26 -10.84 -31.28 20.44
C THR A 26 -10.76 -29.78 20.24
N ALA A 27 -10.81 -29.01 21.34
CA ALA A 27 -10.70 -27.57 21.28
C ALA A 27 -9.39 -27.20 20.55
N LEU A 28 -9.51 -26.36 19.51
CA LEU A 28 -8.38 -25.89 18.74
C LEU A 28 -7.46 -25.03 19.62
N PRO A 29 -6.13 -25.14 19.51
CA PRO A 29 -5.19 -24.48 20.41
C PRO A 29 -5.27 -22.96 20.31
N ASP A 30 -5.03 -22.30 21.45
CA ASP A 30 -5.06 -20.83 21.56
C ASP A 30 -3.64 -20.24 21.60
N SER A 31 -2.63 -21.08 21.83
CA SER A 31 -1.22 -20.68 21.80
C SER A 31 -0.31 -21.84 21.41
N VAL A 32 0.94 -21.49 21.09
CA VAL A 32 2.03 -22.45 20.83
C VAL A 32 3.28 -22.07 21.63
N LEU A 33 3.95 -23.08 22.20
CA LEU A 33 5.30 -22.96 22.76
C LEU A 33 6.30 -23.45 21.71
N LEU A 34 7.25 -22.61 21.34
CA LEU A 34 8.33 -22.98 20.43
C LEU A 34 9.43 -23.76 21.18
N LEU A 35 9.71 -24.97 20.74
CA LEU A 35 10.76 -25.83 21.31
C LEU A 35 12.12 -25.65 20.61
N ALA A 36 12.11 -25.05 19.42
CA ALA A 36 13.29 -24.63 18.66
C ALA A 36 13.02 -23.25 18.02
N ASP A 37 14.08 -22.59 17.53
CA ASP A 37 13.94 -21.37 16.74
C ASP A 37 13.07 -21.66 15.50
N CYS A 38 12.17 -20.73 15.15
CA CYS A 38 11.12 -20.95 14.16
C CYS A 38 11.02 -19.75 13.20
N PRO A 39 11.19 -19.97 11.88
CA PRO A 39 10.94 -18.95 10.88
C PRO A 39 9.47 -18.52 10.83
N VAL A 40 9.26 -17.21 10.67
CA VAL A 40 7.94 -16.61 10.42
C VAL A 40 7.95 -16.00 9.04
N SER A 41 6.92 -16.32 8.26
CA SER A 41 6.61 -15.64 7.01
C SER A 41 5.47 -14.66 7.20
N ALA A 42 5.41 -13.60 6.40
CA ALA A 42 4.25 -12.71 6.33
C ALA A 42 4.03 -12.24 4.90
N VAL A 43 2.82 -11.77 4.60
CA VAL A 43 2.58 -11.01 3.37
C VAL A 43 3.21 -9.63 3.54
N VAL A 44 4.23 -9.34 2.74
CA VAL A 44 4.94 -8.07 2.72
C VAL A 44 4.89 -7.51 1.30
N SER A 45 4.30 -6.32 1.13
CA SER A 45 4.11 -5.69 -0.18
C SER A 45 3.47 -6.66 -1.21
N GLY A 46 2.41 -7.36 -0.79
CA GLY A 46 1.67 -8.35 -1.60
C GLY A 46 2.35 -9.71 -1.83
N LYS A 47 3.52 -10.01 -1.23
CA LYS A 47 4.22 -11.30 -1.40
C LYS A 47 4.50 -11.97 -0.07
N ILE A 48 4.34 -13.30 -0.01
CA ILE A 48 4.78 -14.07 1.16
C ILE A 48 6.31 -14.16 1.14
N GLN A 49 6.93 -13.76 2.24
CA GLN A 49 8.37 -13.89 2.47
C GLN A 49 8.65 -14.13 3.95
N THR A 50 9.79 -14.75 4.27
CA THR A 50 10.28 -14.83 5.64
C THR A 50 10.61 -13.43 6.16
N VAL A 51 10.10 -13.08 7.33
CA VAL A 51 10.20 -11.75 7.94
C VAL A 51 10.92 -11.73 9.28
N ALA A 52 10.97 -12.87 9.96
CA ALA A 52 11.68 -13.01 11.21
C ALA A 52 12.01 -14.47 11.51
N GLU A 53 12.92 -14.67 12.45
CA GLU A 53 13.12 -15.93 13.16
C GLU A 53 12.74 -15.71 14.63
N ILE A 54 11.74 -16.43 15.12
CA ILE A 54 11.36 -16.38 16.54
C ILE A 54 12.24 -17.34 17.31
N LYS A 55 12.79 -16.88 18.43
CA LYS A 55 13.67 -17.72 19.27
C LYS A 55 12.89 -18.75 20.06
N SER A 56 13.51 -19.88 20.34
CA SER A 56 12.94 -20.95 21.17
C SER A 56 12.51 -20.45 22.56
N GLY A 57 11.58 -21.17 23.18
CA GLY A 57 11.04 -20.85 24.50
C GLY A 57 9.97 -19.74 24.51
N GLN A 58 9.59 -19.19 23.36
CA GLN A 58 8.46 -18.25 23.28
C GLN A 58 7.13 -18.99 23.29
N THR A 59 6.19 -18.52 24.11
CA THR A 59 4.77 -18.83 24.00
C THR A 59 4.08 -17.71 23.24
N LEU A 60 3.37 -18.05 22.16
CA LEU A 60 2.72 -17.10 21.26
C LEU A 60 1.23 -17.39 21.17
N GLN A 61 0.39 -16.36 21.28
CA GLN A 61 -1.04 -16.49 21.04
C GLN A 61 -1.33 -16.61 19.54
N LEU A 62 -2.19 -17.56 19.18
CA LEU A 62 -2.64 -17.77 17.80
C LEU A 62 -3.82 -16.86 17.44
N LEU A 63 -3.87 -16.42 16.18
CA LEU A 63 -5.06 -15.77 15.61
C LEU A 63 -6.19 -16.79 15.38
N PRO A 64 -7.45 -16.35 15.21
CA PRO A 64 -8.63 -17.23 15.19
C PRO A 64 -8.67 -18.30 14.09
N GLU A 65 -7.87 -18.17 13.03
CA GLU A 65 -7.64 -19.23 12.06
C GLU A 65 -6.70 -20.28 12.68
N LYS A 66 -7.27 -21.12 13.54
CA LYS A 66 -6.56 -22.09 14.39
C LYS A 66 -6.22 -23.41 13.65
N GLN A 67 -5.89 -23.33 12.36
CA GLN A 67 -5.42 -24.46 11.55
C GLN A 67 -4.06 -24.12 10.91
N GLN A 68 -3.30 -25.15 10.55
CA GLN A 68 -1.99 -24.97 9.91
C GLN A 68 -2.14 -24.28 8.52
N PRO A 69 -1.24 -23.35 8.15
CA PRO A 69 -0.13 -22.82 8.97
C PRO A 69 -0.63 -21.96 10.13
N PHE A 70 -0.06 -22.15 11.32
CA PHE A 70 -0.44 -21.37 12.50
C PHE A 70 -0.16 -19.88 12.29
N THR A 71 -1.16 -19.04 12.58
CA THR A 71 -1.13 -17.59 12.35
C THR A 71 -0.96 -16.82 13.65
N LEU A 72 -0.18 -15.73 13.60
CA LEU A 72 0.03 -14.80 14.71
C LEU A 72 0.01 -13.34 14.22
N GLN A 73 -0.11 -12.38 15.14
CA GLN A 73 0.08 -10.97 14.81
C GLN A 73 1.56 -10.67 14.54
N PHE A 74 1.89 -10.21 13.34
CA PHE A 74 3.23 -9.77 12.98
C PHE A 74 3.20 -8.37 12.36
N GLY A 75 3.78 -7.39 13.07
CA GLY A 75 3.68 -5.99 12.68
C GLY A 75 2.21 -5.55 12.55
N ASN A 76 1.82 -5.11 11.35
CA ASN A 76 0.48 -4.61 11.06
C ASN A 76 -0.48 -5.65 10.45
N ALA A 77 0.01 -6.87 10.20
CA ALA A 77 -0.77 -7.93 9.55
C ALA A 77 -0.50 -9.29 10.20
N SER A 78 -0.95 -10.36 9.54
CA SER A 78 -0.71 -11.73 9.99
C SER A 78 0.68 -12.24 9.57
N GLY A 79 1.32 -12.97 10.48
CA GLY A 79 2.45 -13.84 10.20
C GLY A 79 2.06 -15.31 10.30
N PHE A 80 2.81 -16.17 9.63
CA PHE A 80 2.62 -17.61 9.51
C PHE A 80 3.87 -18.30 10.04
N LEU A 81 3.71 -19.20 11.01
CA LEU A 81 4.79 -20.08 11.43
C LEU A 81 5.10 -21.09 10.32
N ALA A 82 6.37 -21.40 10.11
CA ALA A 82 6.75 -22.44 9.16
C ALA A 82 6.20 -23.81 9.60
N ALA A 83 5.85 -24.64 8.61
CA ALA A 83 5.16 -25.92 8.86
C ALA A 83 6.03 -26.94 9.62
N ASP A 84 7.35 -26.79 9.54
CA ASP A 84 8.36 -27.65 10.16
C ASP A 84 8.83 -27.14 11.54
N CYS A 85 8.21 -26.08 12.07
CA CYS A 85 8.58 -25.58 13.39
C CYS A 85 8.30 -26.61 14.49
N HIS A 86 9.33 -26.91 15.28
CA HIS A 86 9.22 -27.74 16.49
C HIS A 86 8.50 -26.95 17.58
N LEU A 87 7.23 -27.29 17.81
CA LEU A 87 6.35 -26.59 18.75
C LEU A 87 5.41 -27.53 19.51
N GLN A 88 4.91 -27.04 20.64
CA GLN A 88 3.86 -27.69 21.42
C GLN A 88 2.64 -26.77 21.47
N THR A 89 1.48 -27.27 21.03
CA THR A 89 0.21 -26.55 21.11
C THR A 89 -0.33 -26.54 22.54
N GLN A 90 -0.88 -25.41 22.99
CA GLN A 90 -1.39 -25.25 24.35
C GLN A 90 -2.80 -24.64 24.35
N GLN A 91 -3.57 -24.98 25.39
CA GLN A 91 -4.83 -24.34 25.76
C GLN A 91 -4.54 -23.44 26.95
N VAL A 92 -4.36 -22.14 26.73
CA VAL A 92 -4.06 -21.20 27.82
C VAL A 92 -5.33 -20.45 28.19
N GLN A 93 -5.83 -20.67 29.42
CA GLN A 93 -6.86 -19.83 30.02
C GLN A 93 -6.25 -18.44 30.30
N GLN A 94 -6.67 -17.45 29.50
CA GLN A 94 -6.31 -16.04 29.62
C GLN A 94 -4.81 -15.75 29.77
N VAL A 95 -4.10 -15.66 28.63
CA VAL A 95 -2.95 -14.77 28.59
C VAL A 95 -3.49 -13.35 28.86
N ARG A 96 -2.85 -12.61 29.77
CA ARG A 96 -3.05 -11.16 29.83
C ARG A 96 -2.62 -10.61 28.48
N SER A 97 -3.55 -10.57 27.53
CA SER A 97 -3.38 -9.86 26.28
C SER A 97 -2.89 -8.48 26.67
N VAL A 98 -1.77 -8.05 26.11
CA VAL A 98 -1.41 -6.63 26.19
C VAL A 98 -2.66 -5.86 25.79
N ASN A 99 -3.28 -5.20 26.77
CA ASN A 99 -4.66 -4.73 26.71
C ASN A 99 -4.96 -4.14 25.33
N ALA A 100 -6.11 -4.53 24.78
CA ALA A 100 -6.69 -4.02 23.54
C ALA A 100 -6.99 -2.50 23.54
N ALA A 101 -6.44 -1.74 24.49
CA ALA A 101 -6.23 -0.31 24.30
C ALA A 101 -5.21 -0.18 23.17
N ALA A 102 -5.73 0.08 21.96
CA ALA A 102 -4.97 0.38 20.77
C ALA A 102 -3.91 1.44 21.09
N SER A 103 -2.71 1.01 21.44
CA SER A 103 -1.52 1.85 21.38
C SER A 103 -1.41 2.24 19.92
N GLN A 104 -1.84 3.45 19.61
CA GLN A 104 -1.86 3.96 18.26
C GLN A 104 -0.40 3.99 17.79
N MET A 105 -0.11 3.23 16.75
CA MET A 105 1.20 3.19 16.11
C MET A 105 1.70 4.61 15.89
N GLN A 106 2.96 4.87 16.24
CA GLN A 106 3.57 6.19 16.11
C GLN A 106 4.29 6.35 14.76
N GLY A 107 4.65 5.24 14.13
CA GLY A 107 5.22 5.19 12.80
C GLY A 107 5.92 3.86 12.55
N TYR A 108 6.88 3.88 11.61
CA TYR A 108 7.63 2.70 11.22
C TYR A 108 9.13 2.85 11.50
N LEU A 109 9.77 1.72 11.74
CA LEU A 109 11.22 1.53 11.77
C LEU A 109 11.64 0.79 10.50
N ILE A 110 12.84 1.06 10.03
CA ILE A 110 13.50 0.36 8.92
C ILE A 110 14.61 -0.50 9.48
N THR A 111 14.50 -1.81 9.31
CA THR A 111 15.60 -2.74 9.58
C THR A 111 16.60 -2.67 8.42
N THR A 112 17.88 -2.39 8.72
CA THR A 112 18.95 -2.36 7.71
C THR A 112 19.90 -3.55 7.80
N GLN A 113 19.74 -4.33 8.85
CA GLN A 113 20.47 -5.55 9.18
C GLN A 113 19.51 -6.49 9.91
N THR A 114 19.95 -7.70 10.25
CA THR A 114 19.21 -8.54 11.19
C THR A 114 19.04 -7.78 12.51
N THR A 115 17.80 -7.59 12.94
CA THR A 115 17.46 -6.71 14.07
C THR A 115 16.78 -7.51 15.18
N PRO A 116 17.43 -7.70 16.34
CA PRO A 116 16.81 -8.38 17.47
C PRO A 116 15.69 -7.56 18.10
N ILE A 117 14.63 -8.25 18.52
CA ILE A 117 13.59 -7.74 19.41
C ILE A 117 13.88 -8.32 20.79
N TYR A 118 14.18 -7.45 21.75
CA TYR A 118 14.49 -7.79 23.13
C TYR A 118 13.24 -7.83 24.01
N ARG A 119 13.25 -8.64 25.07
CA ARG A 119 12.15 -8.76 26.03
C ARG A 119 11.95 -7.48 26.87
N SER A 120 13.04 -6.78 27.19
CA SER A 120 13.01 -5.49 27.89
C SER A 120 13.92 -4.48 27.20
N ALA A 121 13.86 -3.22 27.62
CA ALA A 121 14.73 -2.13 27.16
C ALA A 121 16.18 -2.28 27.67
N ASP A 122 16.76 -3.46 27.47
CA ASP A 122 18.09 -3.88 27.90
C ASP A 122 18.65 -4.90 26.89
N GLN A 123 19.87 -4.66 26.37
CA GLN A 123 20.51 -5.53 25.39
C GLN A 123 20.96 -6.87 25.98
N THR A 124 21.03 -6.99 27.29
CA THR A 124 21.33 -8.26 27.99
C THR A 124 20.08 -9.13 28.20
N SER A 125 18.89 -8.59 27.95
CA SER A 125 17.64 -9.33 28.07
C SER A 125 17.48 -10.36 26.96
N ALA A 126 16.60 -11.33 27.17
CA ALA A 126 16.32 -12.38 26.20
C ALA A 126 15.84 -11.78 24.86
N VAL A 127 16.39 -12.29 23.76
CA VAL A 127 15.92 -11.99 22.40
C VAL A 127 14.66 -12.82 22.13
N LEU A 128 13.56 -12.15 21.79
CA LEU A 128 12.29 -12.77 21.44
C LEU A 128 12.29 -13.27 19.99
N ALA A 129 12.80 -12.45 19.08
CA ALA A 129 12.89 -12.74 17.66
C ALA A 129 13.96 -11.88 16.97
N GLU A 130 14.39 -12.30 15.79
CA GLU A 130 15.29 -11.55 14.92
C GLU A 130 14.56 -11.19 13.62
N LEU A 131 14.36 -9.89 13.37
CA LEU A 131 13.76 -9.39 12.14
C LEU A 131 14.77 -9.42 10.99
N VAL A 132 14.32 -9.76 9.79
CA VAL A 132 15.14 -9.65 8.58
C VAL A 132 15.41 -8.18 8.21
N PRO A 133 16.50 -7.88 7.48
CA PRO A 133 16.71 -6.54 6.92
C PRO A 133 15.66 -6.18 5.85
N ASN A 134 15.62 -4.89 5.48
CA ASN A 134 14.72 -4.33 4.47
C ASN A 134 13.22 -4.41 4.83
N LEU A 135 12.88 -4.38 6.13
CA LEU A 135 11.50 -4.42 6.62
C LEU A 135 11.09 -3.06 7.22
N ARG A 136 9.85 -2.63 6.95
CA ARG A 136 9.14 -1.61 7.73
C ARG A 136 8.42 -2.29 8.87
N TYR A 137 8.82 -2.00 10.11
CA TYR A 137 8.22 -2.57 11.31
C TYR A 137 7.56 -1.48 12.18
N PRO A 138 6.30 -1.65 12.60
CA PRO A 138 5.59 -0.63 13.36
C PRO A 138 6.14 -0.48 14.78
N TRP A 139 6.15 0.76 15.30
CA TRP A 139 6.53 1.03 16.70
C TRP A 139 5.45 1.84 17.43
N LEU A 140 5.44 1.70 18.75
CA LEU A 140 4.35 2.16 19.63
C LEU A 140 4.77 3.27 20.58
N ALA A 141 6.00 3.21 21.11
CA ALA A 141 6.56 4.23 21.98
C ALA A 141 8.08 4.26 21.86
N LYS A 142 8.70 5.38 22.21
CA LYS A 142 10.15 5.53 22.26
C LYS A 142 10.55 5.89 23.69
N HIS A 143 11.48 5.13 24.25
CA HIS A 143 12.03 5.31 25.60
C HIS A 143 13.56 5.40 25.49
N ASP A 144 14.10 6.62 25.55
CA ASP A 144 15.53 6.90 25.38
C ASP A 144 16.15 6.24 24.12
N ALA A 145 16.95 5.20 24.34
CA ALA A 145 17.67 4.43 23.32
C ALA A 145 16.85 3.24 22.76
N TRP A 146 15.56 3.16 23.04
CA TRP A 146 14.71 2.01 22.71
C TRP A 146 13.40 2.40 22.03
N TYR A 147 13.02 1.62 21.02
CA TYR A 147 11.65 1.61 20.50
C TYR A 147 10.91 0.42 21.08
N GLN A 148 9.74 0.68 21.67
CA GLN A 148 8.78 -0.35 22.04
C GLN A 148 7.94 -0.72 20.82
N VAL A 149 7.86 -2.02 20.53
CA VAL A 149 7.14 -2.58 19.39
C VAL A 149 6.17 -3.67 19.84
N ARG A 150 5.20 -4.03 18.99
CA ARG A 150 4.36 -5.22 19.20
C ARG A 150 5.06 -6.44 18.61
N PHE A 151 5.01 -7.56 19.31
CA PHE A 151 5.48 -8.85 18.81
C PHE A 151 4.50 -9.93 19.27
N GLY A 152 3.72 -10.49 18.34
CA GLY A 152 2.58 -11.35 18.70
C GLY A 152 1.60 -10.61 19.62
N ASP A 153 1.34 -11.23 20.77
CA ASP A 153 0.48 -10.74 21.85
C ASP A 153 1.23 -10.00 22.96
N GLN A 154 2.56 -9.81 22.83
CA GLN A 154 3.41 -9.15 23.81
C GLN A 154 4.13 -7.90 23.26
N PHE A 155 4.79 -7.17 24.16
CA PHE A 155 5.71 -6.09 23.79
C PHE A 155 7.13 -6.62 23.61
N GLY A 156 7.87 -5.98 22.71
CA GLY A 156 9.31 -6.14 22.58
C GLY A 156 9.99 -4.78 22.39
N TYR A 157 11.31 -4.78 22.46
CA TYR A 157 12.13 -3.57 22.41
C TYR A 157 13.23 -3.70 21.36
N ILE A 158 13.40 -2.68 20.54
CA ILE A 158 14.46 -2.61 19.52
C ILE A 158 15.36 -1.42 19.85
N ALA A 159 16.67 -1.62 19.88
CA ALA A 159 17.62 -0.55 20.16
C ALA A 159 17.64 0.46 18.99
N VAL A 160 17.60 1.76 19.30
CA VAL A 160 17.56 2.85 18.31
C VAL A 160 18.72 2.76 17.32
N GLN A 161 19.90 2.34 17.76
CA GLN A 161 21.10 2.22 16.92
C GLN A 161 21.05 1.08 15.88
N GLN A 162 20.12 0.12 16.00
CA GLN A 162 20.00 -1.04 15.11
C GLN A 162 19.01 -0.83 13.96
N VAL A 163 18.31 0.31 13.95
CA VAL A 163 17.25 0.64 12.98
C VAL A 163 17.33 2.09 12.54
N LYS A 164 16.65 2.41 11.44
CA LYS A 164 16.40 3.81 11.05
C LYS A 164 14.93 4.13 11.24
N ALA A 165 14.60 5.37 11.59
CA ALA A 165 13.20 5.81 11.49
C ALA A 165 12.77 5.78 10.00
N ASP A 166 11.55 5.33 9.72
CA ASP A 166 10.98 5.47 8.38
C ASP A 166 10.78 6.95 8.05
N GLN A 167 10.99 7.28 6.79
CA GLN A 167 10.98 8.66 6.29
C GLN A 167 9.99 8.80 5.14
N GLY A 168 8.97 7.93 5.12
CA GLY A 168 7.91 7.95 4.15
C GLY A 168 8.23 7.25 2.83
N ILE A 169 7.19 7.13 2.02
CA ILE A 169 7.20 6.54 0.68
C ILE A 169 7.29 7.66 -0.36
N PRO A 170 8.31 7.65 -1.24
CA PRO A 170 8.36 8.53 -2.41
C PRO A 170 7.18 8.26 -3.34
N VAL A 171 6.46 9.32 -3.72
CA VAL A 171 5.46 9.28 -4.79
C VAL A 171 5.98 10.12 -5.94
N LEU A 172 6.47 9.47 -6.99
CA LEU A 172 7.08 10.12 -8.15
C LEU A 172 6.00 10.68 -9.07
N THR A 173 6.26 11.85 -9.65
CA THR A 173 5.33 12.53 -10.57
C THR A 173 5.97 12.76 -11.92
N TYR A 174 5.30 12.26 -12.96
CA TYR A 174 5.60 12.48 -14.36
C TYR A 174 4.38 13.06 -15.08
N HIS A 175 4.54 13.59 -16.30
CA HIS A 175 3.41 14.04 -17.12
C HIS A 175 3.61 13.60 -18.58
N HIS A 176 4.43 14.34 -19.32
CA HIS A 176 4.67 14.10 -20.75
C HIS A 176 5.98 13.34 -20.92
N VAL A 177 5.97 12.27 -21.73
CA VAL A 177 7.19 11.57 -22.17
C VAL A 177 7.34 11.68 -23.68
N LEU A 178 8.45 12.23 -24.18
CA LEU A 178 8.68 12.38 -25.63
C LEU A 178 10.07 11.90 -26.02
N LYS A 179 10.24 11.46 -27.26
CA LYS A 179 11.60 11.25 -27.79
C LYS A 179 12.30 12.60 -27.95
N ASN A 180 13.63 12.62 -27.88
CA ASN A 180 14.38 13.87 -27.96
C ASN A 180 14.20 14.55 -29.33
N GLU A 181 14.19 13.75 -30.40
CA GLU A 181 13.97 14.17 -31.77
C GLU A 181 12.55 14.70 -32.04
N GLU A 182 11.56 14.25 -31.26
CA GLU A 182 10.17 14.70 -31.34
C GLU A 182 9.93 15.98 -30.52
N ASN A 183 10.71 16.19 -29.46
CA ASN A 183 10.47 17.23 -28.47
C ASN A 183 10.97 18.61 -28.93
N THR A 184 10.27 19.20 -29.90
CA THR A 184 10.58 20.54 -30.39
C THR A 184 9.88 21.62 -29.55
N HIS A 185 8.56 21.47 -29.32
CA HIS A 185 7.72 22.47 -28.65
C HIS A 185 7.76 22.41 -27.11
N PHE A 186 8.04 21.25 -26.53
CA PHE A 186 8.00 21.05 -25.08
C PHE A 186 9.39 20.95 -24.43
N ARG A 187 10.48 21.25 -25.17
CA ARG A 187 11.86 21.06 -24.72
C ARG A 187 12.24 21.82 -23.44
N HIS A 188 11.60 22.96 -23.19
CA HIS A 188 11.80 23.79 -22.00
C HIS A 188 10.69 23.64 -20.96
N THR A 189 9.80 22.65 -21.13
CA THR A 189 8.74 22.34 -20.17
C THR A 189 9.28 21.34 -19.16
N SER A 190 9.42 21.74 -17.89
CA SER A 190 9.98 20.90 -16.81
C SER A 190 9.20 19.62 -16.54
N THR A 191 7.91 19.56 -16.94
CA THR A 191 7.07 18.36 -16.83
C THR A 191 7.15 17.44 -18.05
N THR A 192 8.05 17.70 -19.00
CA THR A 192 8.32 16.82 -20.15
C THR A 192 9.64 16.09 -19.97
N THR A 193 9.56 14.77 -19.79
CA THR A 193 10.71 13.86 -19.63
C THR A 193 11.04 13.22 -20.98
N SER A 194 12.32 13.01 -21.28
CA SER A 194 12.67 12.25 -22.49
C SER A 194 12.45 10.76 -22.29
N VAL A 195 12.16 10.02 -23.36
CA VAL A 195 12.08 8.54 -23.32
C VAL A 195 13.35 7.93 -22.72
N ASN A 196 14.52 8.44 -23.12
CA ASN A 196 15.81 7.94 -22.62
C ASN A 196 15.99 8.20 -21.12
N ALA A 197 15.65 9.41 -20.64
CA ALA A 197 15.74 9.72 -19.22
C ALA A 197 14.75 8.87 -18.41
N PHE A 198 13.53 8.67 -18.91
CA PHE A 198 12.55 7.83 -18.23
C PHE A 198 13.00 6.36 -18.17
N ASP A 199 13.50 5.79 -19.27
CA ASP A 199 14.03 4.42 -19.28
C ASP A 199 15.20 4.24 -18.29
N GLN A 200 16.14 5.18 -18.28
CA GLN A 200 17.28 5.17 -17.36
C GLN A 200 16.83 5.31 -15.90
N GLN A 201 15.89 6.19 -15.60
CA GLN A 201 15.33 6.35 -14.26
C GLN A 201 14.67 5.04 -13.79
N MET A 202 13.84 4.41 -14.62
CA MET A 202 13.20 3.14 -14.26
C MET A 202 14.22 2.00 -14.08
N ALA A 203 15.28 1.98 -14.90
CA ALA A 203 16.39 1.04 -14.76
C ALA A 203 17.13 1.21 -13.42
N LEU A 204 17.42 2.45 -13.03
CA LEU A 204 18.09 2.77 -11.77
C LEU A 204 17.23 2.37 -10.56
N LEU A 205 15.93 2.68 -10.58
CA LEU A 205 15.00 2.26 -9.52
C LEU A 205 15.01 0.74 -9.34
N LYS A 206 14.96 -0.01 -10.45
CA LYS A 206 15.04 -1.48 -10.44
C LYS A 206 16.39 -1.98 -9.91
N LYS A 207 17.50 -1.41 -10.40
CA LYS A 207 18.88 -1.73 -9.99
C LYS A 207 19.09 -1.53 -8.49
N TRP A 208 18.52 -0.47 -7.92
CA TRP A 208 18.61 -0.18 -6.48
C TRP A 208 17.65 -1.00 -5.62
N GLY A 209 16.80 -1.83 -6.23
CA GLY A 209 15.87 -2.72 -5.53
C GLY A 209 14.61 -2.02 -5.03
N TYR A 210 14.20 -0.90 -5.63
CA TYR A 210 12.90 -0.31 -5.33
C TYR A 210 11.77 -1.14 -5.94
N GLN A 211 10.73 -1.35 -5.14
CA GLN A 211 9.46 -1.89 -5.60
C GLN A 211 8.46 -0.75 -5.81
N ALA A 212 7.87 -0.68 -7.00
CA ALA A 212 6.76 0.20 -7.28
C ALA A 212 5.46 -0.40 -6.75
N ILE A 213 4.84 0.28 -5.78
CA ILE A 213 3.56 -0.09 -5.18
C ILE A 213 2.42 0.77 -5.76
N SER A 214 1.21 0.25 -5.69
CA SER A 214 -0.01 0.97 -6.05
C SER A 214 -0.36 2.04 -5.00
N LEU A 215 -1.21 3.00 -5.39
CA LEU A 215 -1.73 3.97 -4.41
C LEU A 215 -2.69 3.33 -3.38
N TYR A 216 -3.25 2.14 -3.66
CA TYR A 216 -3.96 1.34 -2.67
C TYR A 216 -3.03 0.85 -1.55
N GLU A 217 -1.82 0.44 -1.91
CA GLU A 217 -0.79 0.06 -0.94
C GLU A 217 -0.25 1.30 -0.19
N VAL A 218 -0.15 2.46 -0.84
CA VAL A 218 0.16 3.73 -0.14
C VAL A 218 -0.92 4.08 0.88
N GLU A 219 -2.20 3.88 0.55
CA GLU A 219 -3.30 4.02 1.52
C GLU A 219 -3.16 3.03 2.68
N ASN A 220 -2.85 1.75 2.42
CA ASN A 220 -2.60 0.75 3.47
C ASN A 220 -1.43 1.12 4.38
N TYR A 221 -0.37 1.72 3.83
CA TYR A 221 0.76 2.26 4.59
C TYR A 221 0.33 3.36 5.57
N LEU A 222 -0.48 4.32 5.09
CA LEU A 222 -1.05 5.39 5.90
C LEU A 222 -2.04 4.87 6.95
N ASP A 223 -2.73 3.76 6.66
CA ASP A 223 -3.70 3.12 7.55
C ASP A 223 -3.08 2.19 8.59
N GLY A 224 -1.81 1.78 8.41
CA GLY A 224 -1.20 0.75 9.26
C GLY A 224 -1.80 -0.63 9.09
N LYS A 225 -2.19 -1.01 7.86
CA LYS A 225 -2.94 -2.25 7.57
C LYS A 225 -2.13 -3.37 6.90
N GLU A 226 -0.90 -3.09 6.50
CA GLU A 226 -0.08 -4.03 5.74
C GLU A 226 1.39 -3.93 6.16
N ASN A 227 2.13 -5.03 6.01
CA ASN A 227 3.58 -5.06 6.20
C ASN A 227 4.27 -4.69 4.89
N PHE A 228 5.37 -3.93 4.98
CA PHE A 228 6.03 -3.36 3.82
C PHE A 228 7.54 -3.61 3.86
N ASN A 229 8.15 -3.83 2.70
CA ASN A 229 9.61 -3.73 2.58
C ASN A 229 10.05 -2.27 2.73
N ALA A 230 11.34 -1.99 2.94
CA ALA A 230 11.84 -0.63 3.13
C ALA A 230 11.96 0.17 1.82
N LYS A 231 12.40 -0.47 0.73
CA LYS A 231 12.61 0.20 -0.56
C LYS A 231 11.34 0.19 -1.42
N LEU A 232 10.40 1.09 -1.11
CA LEU A 232 9.16 1.27 -1.85
C LEU A 232 9.08 2.65 -2.49
N LEU A 233 8.32 2.76 -3.56
CA LEU A 233 7.89 4.02 -4.17
C LEU A 233 6.55 3.82 -4.89
N ALA A 234 5.86 4.91 -5.21
CA ALA A 234 4.77 4.90 -6.17
C ALA A 234 5.15 5.76 -7.38
N VAL A 235 4.77 5.33 -8.59
CA VAL A 235 4.98 6.11 -9.82
C VAL A 235 3.63 6.67 -10.27
N THR A 236 3.55 7.98 -10.49
CA THR A 236 2.32 8.65 -10.91
C THR A 236 2.53 9.49 -12.17
N PHE A 237 1.51 9.54 -13.03
CA PHE A 237 1.44 10.37 -14.22
C PHE A 237 0.20 11.25 -14.15
N ASP A 238 0.33 12.54 -14.40
CA ASP A 238 -0.81 13.46 -14.46
C ASP A 238 -1.29 13.67 -15.91
N ASP A 239 -2.42 14.37 -16.06
CA ASP A 239 -3.07 14.80 -17.31
C ASP A 239 -3.75 13.73 -18.19
N GLY A 240 -3.28 12.49 -18.19
CA GLY A 240 -3.81 11.44 -19.07
C GLY A 240 -3.33 11.56 -20.52
N LEU A 241 -2.05 11.89 -20.73
CA LEU A 241 -1.47 12.12 -22.05
C LEU A 241 -1.22 10.82 -22.83
N GLU A 242 -1.45 10.87 -24.15
CA GLU A 242 -1.24 9.73 -25.07
C GLU A 242 0.22 9.25 -25.10
N SER A 243 1.18 10.15 -24.90
CA SER A 243 2.60 9.83 -24.76
C SER A 243 2.89 8.82 -23.65
N VAL A 244 2.09 8.79 -22.58
CA VAL A 244 2.26 7.83 -21.49
C VAL A 244 1.93 6.42 -21.97
N HIS A 245 0.84 6.24 -22.72
CA HIS A 245 0.52 4.97 -23.41
C HIS A 245 1.62 4.59 -24.39
N ARG A 246 2.04 5.54 -25.23
CA ARG A 246 2.99 5.29 -26.31
C ARG A 246 4.40 4.92 -25.83
N TYR A 247 4.88 5.56 -24.77
CA TYR A 247 6.29 5.49 -24.38
C TYR A 247 6.52 5.01 -22.94
N ALA A 248 5.79 5.53 -21.96
CA ALA A 248 6.04 5.18 -20.58
C ALA A 248 5.54 3.76 -20.23
N TYR A 249 4.36 3.39 -20.75
CA TYR A 249 3.75 2.09 -20.52
C TYR A 249 4.65 0.90 -20.90
N PRO A 250 5.23 0.80 -22.12
CA PRO A 250 6.12 -0.31 -22.46
C PRO A 250 7.41 -0.32 -21.62
N ILE A 251 7.92 0.84 -21.21
CA ILE A 251 9.10 0.93 -20.33
C ILE A 251 8.78 0.42 -18.92
N LEU A 252 7.62 0.78 -18.36
CA LEU A 252 7.16 0.26 -17.07
C LEU A 252 7.05 -1.27 -17.11
N GLN A 253 6.50 -1.82 -18.19
CA GLN A 253 6.44 -3.28 -18.41
C GLN A 253 7.83 -3.91 -18.47
N LYS A 254 8.76 -3.33 -19.24
CA LYS A 254 10.15 -3.79 -19.36
C LYS A 254 10.83 -3.96 -18.00
N TYR A 255 10.56 -3.08 -17.03
CA TYR A 255 11.16 -3.14 -15.69
C TYR A 255 10.28 -3.80 -14.63
N GLY A 256 9.07 -4.24 -14.99
CA GLY A 256 8.09 -4.82 -14.06
C GLY A 256 7.62 -3.83 -12.99
N LEU A 257 7.51 -2.54 -13.34
CA LEU A 257 7.07 -1.47 -12.45
C LEU A 257 5.59 -1.15 -12.73
N ARG A 258 4.82 -0.91 -11.67
CA ARG A 258 3.43 -0.46 -11.78
C ARG A 258 3.36 1.05 -11.56
N ALA A 259 2.29 1.67 -12.04
CA ALA A 259 2.07 3.11 -11.88
C ALA A 259 0.59 3.46 -11.74
N THR A 260 0.31 4.71 -11.43
CA THR A 260 -1.04 5.31 -11.51
C THR A 260 -1.04 6.45 -12.52
N ILE A 261 -2.09 6.56 -13.32
CA ILE A 261 -2.36 7.72 -14.17
C ILE A 261 -3.59 8.49 -13.66
N PHE A 262 -3.39 9.76 -13.32
CA PHE A 262 -4.46 10.69 -12.99
C PHE A 262 -4.92 11.36 -14.29
N VAL A 263 -6.20 11.18 -14.63
CA VAL A 263 -6.73 11.63 -15.94
C VAL A 263 -7.74 12.77 -15.80
N ILE A 264 -7.66 13.73 -16.72
CA ILE A 264 -8.67 14.79 -16.84
C ILE A 264 -9.84 14.21 -17.63
N THR A 265 -10.94 13.89 -16.94
CA THR A 265 -11.98 13.06 -17.57
C THR A 265 -12.70 13.71 -18.75
N ALA A 266 -12.78 15.05 -18.81
CA ALA A 266 -13.32 15.76 -19.98
C ALA A 266 -12.39 15.72 -21.21
N ARG A 267 -11.15 15.24 -21.07
CA ARG A 267 -10.17 15.16 -22.15
C ARG A 267 -9.99 13.75 -22.72
N ILE A 268 -10.55 12.72 -22.07
CA ILE A 268 -10.54 11.34 -22.57
C ILE A 268 -11.19 11.32 -23.96
N LYS A 269 -10.52 10.69 -24.92
CA LYS A 269 -10.97 10.63 -26.31
C LYS A 269 -11.74 9.34 -26.61
N HIS A 270 -12.67 9.44 -27.56
CA HIS A 270 -13.39 8.28 -28.09
C HIS A 270 -12.60 7.56 -29.19
N HIS A 271 -11.89 8.32 -30.01
CA HIS A 271 -11.12 7.81 -31.14
C HIS A 271 -9.67 8.26 -31.04
N LEU A 272 -8.77 7.42 -31.53
CA LEU A 272 -7.36 7.75 -31.65
C LEU A 272 -7.19 8.83 -32.73
N ALA A 273 -6.34 9.81 -32.46
CA ALA A 273 -5.88 10.75 -33.46
C ALA A 273 -4.52 10.29 -34.02
N ALA A 274 -4.14 10.81 -35.19
CA ALA A 274 -2.76 10.66 -35.66
C ALA A 274 -1.80 11.24 -34.62
N TRP A 275 -0.68 10.57 -34.37
CA TRP A 275 0.31 11.04 -33.42
C TRP A 275 1.00 12.31 -33.94
N ASP A 276 0.96 13.36 -33.15
CA ASP A 276 1.62 14.64 -33.34
C ASP A 276 2.29 15.06 -32.02
N PRO A 277 3.63 14.88 -31.89
CA PRO A 277 4.35 15.21 -30.66
C PRO A 277 4.40 16.71 -30.36
N ASN A 278 3.93 17.57 -31.28
CA ASN A 278 3.85 19.01 -31.09
C ASN A 278 2.56 19.44 -30.35
N GLN A 279 1.63 18.51 -30.12
CA GLN A 279 0.36 18.77 -29.46
C GLN A 279 0.19 17.92 -28.21
N LEU A 280 -0.60 18.43 -27.26
CA LEU A 280 -1.05 17.62 -26.14
C LEU A 280 -2.20 16.73 -26.60
N GLN A 281 -1.89 15.46 -26.83
CA GLN A 281 -2.89 14.42 -27.09
C GLN A 281 -3.20 13.63 -25.82
N PHE A 282 -4.43 13.14 -25.73
CA PHE A 282 -4.97 12.48 -24.55
C PHE A 282 -5.39 11.07 -24.91
N ILE A 283 -5.22 10.16 -23.95
CA ILE A 283 -5.57 8.75 -24.14
C ILE A 283 -7.05 8.57 -24.50
N THR A 284 -7.30 7.52 -25.26
CA THR A 284 -8.62 6.96 -25.48
C THR A 284 -9.02 5.99 -24.38
N ARG A 285 -10.31 5.65 -24.30
CA ARG A 285 -10.80 4.58 -23.43
C ARG A 285 -10.15 3.23 -23.73
N ALA A 286 -9.96 2.91 -25.02
CA ALA A 286 -9.34 1.66 -25.46
C ALA A 286 -7.87 1.57 -25.04
N GLN A 287 -7.10 2.64 -25.22
CA GLN A 287 -5.71 2.70 -24.75
C GLN A 287 -5.61 2.53 -23.23
N TYR A 288 -6.54 3.12 -22.48
CA TYR A 288 -6.55 2.87 -21.03
C TYR A 288 -6.82 1.40 -20.69
N GLN A 289 -7.80 0.76 -21.35
CA GLN A 289 -8.08 -0.66 -21.14
C GLN A 289 -6.85 -1.55 -21.37
N GLU A 290 -6.06 -1.22 -22.39
CA GLU A 290 -4.78 -1.89 -22.67
C GLU A 290 -3.75 -1.71 -21.54
N MET A 291 -3.69 -0.51 -20.93
CA MET A 291 -2.71 -0.18 -19.88
C MET A 291 -3.04 -0.75 -18.49
N GLN A 292 -4.27 -1.21 -18.25
CA GLN A 292 -4.74 -1.65 -16.92
C GLN A 292 -3.85 -2.65 -16.18
N PRO A 293 -3.19 -3.63 -16.85
CA PRO A 293 -2.33 -4.59 -16.14
C PRO A 293 -1.19 -3.92 -15.37
N THR A 294 -0.66 -2.81 -15.89
CA THR A 294 0.50 -2.10 -15.32
C THR A 294 0.11 -0.79 -14.66
N MET A 295 -0.96 -0.13 -15.12
CA MET A 295 -1.34 1.20 -14.68
C MET A 295 -2.77 1.26 -14.12
N ASP A 296 -2.88 1.75 -12.89
CA ASP A 296 -4.15 2.12 -12.27
C ASP A 296 -4.59 3.51 -12.74
N LEU A 297 -5.89 3.77 -12.82
CA LEU A 297 -6.42 5.07 -13.26
C LEU A 297 -7.27 5.74 -12.20
N GLN A 298 -6.97 7.02 -12.01
CA GLN A 298 -7.50 7.84 -10.93
C GLN A 298 -7.83 9.24 -11.46
N SER A 299 -8.40 10.09 -10.61
CA SER A 299 -8.97 11.37 -11.04
C SER A 299 -7.94 12.49 -11.10
N HIS A 300 -7.88 13.21 -12.21
CA HIS A 300 -7.29 14.55 -12.30
C HIS A 300 -8.36 15.61 -12.56
N THR A 301 -9.52 15.46 -11.90
CA THR A 301 -10.73 16.30 -12.05
C THR A 301 -11.48 16.06 -13.36
N HIS A 302 -12.66 16.66 -13.50
CA HIS A 302 -13.39 16.64 -14.77
C HIS A 302 -12.98 17.79 -15.66
N PHE A 303 -13.09 19.02 -15.16
CA PHE A 303 -12.92 20.23 -15.96
C PHE A 303 -12.08 21.31 -15.25
N LEU A 304 -11.58 21.02 -14.05
CA LEU A 304 -10.84 22.00 -13.24
C LEU A 304 -9.36 22.15 -13.61
N HIS A 305 -8.85 21.36 -14.56
CA HIS A 305 -7.50 21.50 -15.11
C HIS A 305 -7.38 22.67 -16.10
N ARG A 306 -7.56 23.89 -15.60
CA ARG A 306 -7.51 25.14 -16.36
C ARG A 306 -6.90 26.26 -15.52
N LYS A 307 -6.34 27.26 -16.20
CA LYS A 307 -5.91 28.52 -15.60
C LYS A 307 -6.79 29.67 -16.08
N LEU A 308 -7.06 30.63 -15.20
CA LEU A 308 -7.66 31.92 -15.50
C LEU A 308 -6.72 33.01 -14.97
N LYS A 309 -6.29 33.94 -15.83
CA LYS A 309 -5.28 34.96 -15.48
C LYS A 309 -4.04 34.35 -14.82
N LYS A 310 -3.49 33.29 -15.46
CA LYS A 310 -2.34 32.48 -14.99
C LYS A 310 -2.53 31.72 -13.68
N GLN A 311 -3.68 31.81 -13.01
CA GLN A 311 -3.96 31.12 -11.76
C GLN A 311 -4.87 29.90 -11.96
N PRO A 312 -4.59 28.76 -11.30
CA PRO A 312 -5.47 27.58 -11.33
C PRO A 312 -6.91 27.93 -10.92
N ILE A 313 -7.88 27.53 -11.74
CA ILE A 313 -9.28 27.93 -11.48
C ILE A 313 -9.83 27.31 -10.20
N ILE A 314 -9.32 26.15 -9.79
CA ILE A 314 -9.71 25.45 -8.56
C ILE A 314 -9.60 26.32 -7.31
N LEU A 315 -8.63 27.24 -7.27
CA LEU A 315 -8.41 28.16 -6.14
C LEU A 315 -9.55 29.18 -5.95
N ARG A 316 -10.41 29.35 -6.96
CA ARG A 316 -11.48 30.34 -6.98
C ARG A 316 -12.88 29.73 -7.10
N ARG A 317 -13.01 28.40 -7.02
CA ARG A 317 -14.30 27.72 -7.10
C ARG A 317 -14.92 27.55 -5.72
N SER A 318 -16.24 27.60 -5.68
CA SER A 318 -17.02 27.26 -4.49
C SER A 318 -16.90 25.76 -4.18
N LEU A 319 -17.17 25.40 -2.91
CA LEU A 319 -17.25 24.01 -2.47
C LEU A 319 -18.17 23.18 -3.39
N HIS A 320 -19.37 23.69 -3.67
CA HIS A 320 -20.35 23.02 -4.53
C HIS A 320 -19.80 22.71 -5.93
N ASN A 321 -19.18 23.69 -6.59
CA ASN A 321 -18.64 23.50 -7.93
C ASN A 321 -17.50 22.47 -7.97
N MET A 322 -16.63 22.47 -6.96
CA MET A 322 -15.57 21.46 -6.84
C MET A 322 -16.14 20.07 -6.57
N LEU A 323 -17.11 19.96 -5.66
CA LEU A 323 -17.77 18.70 -5.33
C LEU A 323 -18.47 18.08 -6.55
N VAL A 324 -19.21 18.88 -7.32
CA VAL A 324 -19.88 18.41 -8.55
C VAL A 324 -18.86 17.93 -9.58
N ASP A 325 -17.78 18.69 -9.80
CA ASP A 325 -16.72 18.30 -10.73
C ASP A 325 -16.04 16.98 -10.33
N PHE A 326 -15.71 16.84 -9.03
CA PHE A 326 -15.10 15.64 -8.47
C PHE A 326 -16.01 14.42 -8.54
N LYS A 327 -17.30 14.56 -8.20
CA LYS A 327 -18.28 13.48 -8.35
C LYS A 327 -18.45 13.09 -9.81
N ARG A 328 -18.43 14.07 -10.72
CA ARG A 328 -18.50 13.81 -12.16
C ARG A 328 -17.28 13.03 -12.65
N SER A 329 -16.07 13.40 -12.21
CA SER A 329 -14.86 12.66 -12.59
C SER A 329 -14.91 11.21 -12.10
N ILE A 330 -15.30 10.98 -10.83
CA ILE A 330 -15.50 9.63 -10.28
C ILE A 330 -16.52 8.84 -11.12
N GLN A 331 -17.68 9.43 -11.44
CA GLN A 331 -18.73 8.77 -12.22
C GLN A 331 -18.22 8.34 -13.60
N VAL A 332 -17.49 9.21 -14.30
CA VAL A 332 -16.94 8.89 -15.63
C VAL A 332 -15.91 7.78 -15.54
N LEU A 333 -15.02 7.83 -14.53
CA LEU A 333 -13.94 6.86 -14.39
C LEU A 333 -14.40 5.49 -13.89
N ARG A 334 -15.49 5.40 -13.13
CA ARG A 334 -16.05 4.12 -12.67
C ARG A 334 -16.46 3.17 -13.78
N GLN A 335 -16.68 3.69 -14.99
CA GLN A 335 -16.91 2.88 -16.19
C GLN A 335 -15.66 2.11 -16.65
N LEU A 336 -14.46 2.51 -16.19
CA LEU A 336 -13.17 1.97 -16.59
C LEU A 336 -12.42 1.34 -15.41
N ASN A 337 -12.53 1.94 -14.23
CA ASN A 337 -11.97 1.44 -12.97
C ASN A 337 -13.03 1.55 -11.86
N PRO A 338 -13.57 0.43 -11.33
CA PRO A 338 -14.58 0.50 -10.28
C PRO A 338 -14.05 1.08 -8.95
N LYS A 339 -12.73 1.11 -8.74
CA LYS A 339 -12.06 1.54 -7.50
C LYS A 339 -11.40 2.93 -7.62
N VAL A 340 -12.09 3.91 -8.21
CA VAL A 340 -11.61 5.30 -8.24
C VAL A 340 -11.70 5.91 -6.84
N ARG A 341 -10.54 6.15 -6.22
CA ARG A 341 -10.39 6.60 -4.83
C ARG A 341 -9.43 7.76 -4.67
N TYR A 342 -8.63 8.09 -5.68
CA TYR A 342 -7.54 9.04 -5.54
C TYR A 342 -7.69 10.23 -6.50
N LEU A 343 -7.24 11.38 -6.02
CA LEU A 343 -7.26 12.65 -6.74
C LEU A 343 -5.86 13.23 -6.82
N ALA A 344 -5.42 13.72 -7.97
CA ALA A 344 -4.33 14.69 -8.04
C ALA A 344 -4.94 16.07 -8.32
N TYR A 345 -4.57 17.08 -7.54
CA TYR A 345 -5.04 18.44 -7.79
C TYR A 345 -4.34 19.04 -9.02
N PRO A 346 -5.08 19.64 -9.96
CA PRO A 346 -4.49 20.36 -11.09
C PRO A 346 -3.45 21.38 -10.64
N TYR A 347 -2.25 21.32 -11.22
CA TYR A 347 -1.12 22.18 -10.88
C TYR A 347 -0.73 22.13 -9.38
N GLY A 348 -1.10 21.05 -8.67
CA GLY A 348 -0.89 20.87 -7.23
C GLY A 348 -1.63 21.86 -6.33
N SER A 349 -2.55 22.63 -6.89
CA SER A 349 -3.17 23.77 -6.21
C SER A 349 -4.48 23.38 -5.54
N TYR A 350 -4.63 23.72 -4.27
CA TYR A 350 -5.82 23.41 -3.48
C TYR A 350 -6.10 24.48 -2.41
N THR A 351 -7.30 24.47 -1.86
CA THR A 351 -7.74 25.27 -0.72
C THR A 351 -8.37 24.36 0.33
N ALA A 352 -8.68 24.87 1.53
CA ALA A 352 -9.44 24.11 2.53
C ALA A 352 -10.80 23.63 1.97
N LEU A 353 -11.45 24.44 1.12
CA LEU A 353 -12.69 24.06 0.44
C LEU A 353 -12.45 22.93 -0.57
N ALA A 354 -11.32 22.91 -1.27
CA ALA A 354 -11.00 21.83 -2.21
C ALA A 354 -10.77 20.50 -1.48
N LYS A 355 -10.09 20.53 -0.33
CA LYS A 355 -9.89 19.33 0.53
C LYS A 355 -11.23 18.80 1.03
N LYS A 356 -12.09 19.69 1.53
CA LYS A 356 -13.46 19.34 1.97
C LYS A 356 -14.28 18.74 0.81
N ALA A 357 -14.24 19.35 -0.38
CA ALA A 357 -14.91 18.80 -1.57
C ALA A 357 -14.36 17.41 -1.95
N ALA A 358 -13.05 17.18 -1.86
CA ALA A 358 -12.45 15.89 -2.18
C ALA A 358 -12.93 14.79 -1.23
N GLN A 359 -12.97 15.09 0.07
CA GLN A 359 -13.52 14.19 1.10
C GLN A 359 -15.02 13.92 0.87
N GLU A 360 -15.84 14.96 0.65
CA GLU A 360 -17.29 14.81 0.42
C GLU A 360 -17.64 14.12 -0.91
N ALA A 361 -16.72 14.17 -1.89
CA ALA A 361 -16.86 13.41 -3.14
C ALA A 361 -16.58 11.91 -2.96
N GLY A 362 -15.93 11.52 -1.85
CA GLY A 362 -15.54 10.14 -1.56
C GLY A 362 -14.15 9.76 -2.07
N PHE A 363 -13.25 10.73 -2.30
CA PHE A 363 -11.83 10.41 -2.44
C PHE A 363 -11.25 10.03 -1.08
N HIS A 364 -10.32 9.09 -1.08
CA HIS A 364 -9.62 8.62 0.11
C HIS A 364 -8.31 9.37 0.32
N LEU A 365 -7.59 9.65 -0.78
CA LEU A 365 -6.35 10.42 -0.80
C LEU A 365 -6.40 11.48 -1.90
N ALA A 366 -5.74 12.62 -1.66
CA ALA A 366 -5.50 13.64 -2.67
C ALA A 366 -4.05 14.14 -2.64
N PHE A 367 -3.45 14.28 -3.83
CA PHE A 367 -2.04 14.59 -4.02
C PHE A 367 -1.86 16.01 -4.56
N SER A 368 -0.87 16.71 -4.00
CA SER A 368 -0.41 18.03 -4.41
C SER A 368 0.91 17.93 -5.20
N THR A 369 1.56 19.06 -5.45
CA THR A 369 2.92 19.12 -6.00
C THR A 369 3.94 19.60 -4.97
N ALA A 370 3.55 19.67 -3.69
CA ALA A 370 4.48 19.95 -2.61
C ALA A 370 5.56 18.86 -2.57
N ILE A 371 6.81 19.28 -2.51
CA ILE A 371 7.96 18.37 -2.56
C ILE A 371 8.04 17.59 -1.24
N GLY A 372 8.12 16.27 -1.34
CA GLY A 372 8.39 15.40 -0.21
C GLY A 372 7.79 14.02 -0.37
N LYS A 373 8.04 13.18 0.62
CA LYS A 373 7.51 11.81 0.72
C LYS A 373 6.18 11.79 1.47
N VAL A 374 5.41 10.73 1.26
CA VAL A 374 4.21 10.42 2.03
C VAL A 374 4.62 9.70 3.30
N ASN A 375 4.41 10.32 4.45
CA ASN A 375 4.73 9.78 5.77
C ASN A 375 3.48 9.29 6.47
N PHE A 376 3.64 8.31 7.36
CA PHE A 376 2.58 7.93 8.29
C PHE A 376 2.09 9.17 9.07
N GLY A 377 0.77 9.33 9.16
CA GLY A 377 0.15 10.49 9.80
C GLY A 377 0.03 11.75 8.93
N ASP A 378 0.54 11.74 7.69
CA ASP A 378 0.33 12.86 6.76
C ASP A 378 -1.17 13.09 6.50
N ASP A 379 -1.52 14.35 6.26
CA ASP A 379 -2.88 14.73 5.86
C ASP A 379 -3.21 14.15 4.47
N ARG A 380 -4.16 13.21 4.47
CA ARG A 380 -4.60 12.43 3.31
C ARG A 380 -5.00 13.26 2.11
N TYR A 381 -5.43 14.51 2.29
CA TYR A 381 -5.95 15.34 1.20
C TYR A 381 -4.94 16.40 0.71
N GLN A 382 -3.66 16.26 1.06
CA GLN A 382 -2.57 17.13 0.58
C GLN A 382 -1.23 16.39 0.49
N LEU A 383 -1.26 15.12 0.10
CA LEU A 383 -0.07 14.29 0.03
C LEU A 383 0.98 14.90 -0.91
N LYS A 384 2.24 14.77 -0.50
CA LYS A 384 3.42 15.30 -1.20
C LYS A 384 3.84 14.36 -2.32
N ARG A 385 4.56 14.89 -3.30
CA ARG A 385 5.13 14.13 -4.42
C ARG A 385 6.51 14.63 -4.78
N ILE A 386 7.24 13.87 -5.59
CA ILE A 386 8.61 14.15 -6.01
C ILE A 386 8.67 14.18 -7.54
N TYR A 387 9.19 15.27 -8.09
CA TYR A 387 9.49 15.35 -9.51
C TYR A 387 10.88 14.80 -9.79
N LEU A 388 10.94 13.81 -10.68
CA LEU A 388 12.18 13.43 -11.34
C LEU A 388 12.26 14.17 -12.68
N LEU A 389 13.20 15.10 -12.76
CA LEU A 389 13.47 15.91 -13.94
C LEU A 389 14.33 15.11 -14.92
N LYS A 390 14.28 15.44 -16.20
CA LYS A 390 15.08 14.74 -17.22
C LYS A 390 16.59 14.99 -17.06
N GLU A 391 16.96 16.10 -16.42
CA GLU A 391 18.35 16.48 -16.15
C GLU A 391 18.88 15.93 -14.83
N ASP A 392 18.05 15.28 -14.01
CA ASP A 392 18.51 14.73 -12.73
C ASP A 392 19.59 13.66 -12.97
N SER A 393 20.76 13.86 -12.36
CA SER A 393 21.82 12.86 -12.32
C SER A 393 21.41 11.66 -11.46
N GLU A 394 22.13 10.54 -11.60
CA GLU A 394 21.93 9.36 -10.74
C GLU A 394 22.01 9.74 -9.24
N GLN A 395 22.95 10.61 -8.87
CA GLN A 395 23.09 11.11 -7.50
C GLN A 395 21.88 11.94 -7.06
N GLN A 396 21.40 12.86 -7.89
CA GLN A 396 20.24 13.71 -7.56
C GLN A 396 18.95 12.88 -7.42
N ILE A 397 18.77 11.84 -8.26
CA ILE A 397 17.65 10.90 -8.10
C ILE A 397 17.76 10.20 -6.75
N LEU A 398 18.95 9.71 -6.39
CA LEU A 398 19.16 9.03 -5.11
C LEU A 398 18.88 9.95 -3.92
N GLU A 399 19.36 11.20 -3.96
CA GLU A 399 19.12 12.23 -2.92
C GLU A 399 17.62 12.51 -2.75
N LYS A 400 16.89 12.68 -3.86
CA LYS A 400 15.42 12.86 -3.86
C LYS A 400 14.69 11.67 -3.23
N LEU A 401 15.18 10.46 -3.44
CA LEU A 401 14.61 9.25 -2.84
C LEU A 401 15.05 9.05 -1.38
N GLN A 402 16.04 9.79 -0.89
CA GLN A 402 16.56 9.70 0.47
C GLN A 402 15.86 10.67 1.45
N PRO A 403 16.02 10.48 2.78
CA PRO A 403 15.28 11.22 3.82
C PRO A 403 15.38 12.74 3.78
N GLN A 404 16.51 13.28 3.30
CA GLN A 404 16.87 14.69 3.51
C GLN A 404 16.33 15.64 2.43
N PHE A 405 15.54 15.15 1.47
CA PHE A 405 14.99 16.00 0.42
C PHE A 405 13.77 16.80 0.92
N ALA A 406 14.03 17.78 1.78
CA ALA A 406 13.19 18.95 1.98
C ALA A 406 14.00 20.13 1.46
N VAL A 407 13.60 20.68 0.32
CA VAL A 407 14.16 21.97 -0.13
C VAL A 407 13.76 22.99 0.92
N VAL A 408 14.75 23.58 1.60
CA VAL A 408 14.54 24.86 2.29
C VAL A 408 14.05 25.81 1.22
N SER A 409 12.75 26.15 1.26
CA SER A 409 12.19 27.14 0.34
C SER A 409 13.08 28.38 0.35
N PRO A 410 13.46 28.95 -0.81
CA PRO A 410 14.05 30.28 -0.83
C PRO A 410 13.09 31.32 -0.24
#